data_AF-A0A3P7JCS8-F1
#
_entry.id   AF-A0A3P7JCS8-F1
#
_cell.length_a   1.000
_cell.length_b   1.000
_cell.length_c   1.000
_cell.angle_alpha   90.00
_cell.angle_beta   90.00
_cell.angle_gamma   90.00
#
_symmetry.space_group_name_H-M   'P 1'
#
loop_
_entity.id
_entity.type
_entity.pdbx_description
1 polymer ?
#
loop_
_entity_poly.entity_id
_entity_poly.type
_entity_poly.pdbx_seq_one_letter_code
_entity_poly.pdbx_strand_id
1 'polypeptide(L)'
;MGKEPSVDFSEQYQNELIIQHHHAFDTLRNEHRLAGEMIWNFADFMTDMSILRAVGNHKGVFTRDRQAKIAAYTLRNRYLSLFNQTELEKWD
;
A
#
# COMPACT_ATOMS: atom_id res chain seq x y z
N MET A 1 20.56 -9.69 7.48
CA MET A 1 19.90 -9.94 6.19
C MET A 1 19.78 -8.59 5.51
N GLY A 2 20.47 -8.36 4.38
CA GLY A 2 20.55 -7.03 3.75
C GLY A 2 19.17 -6.58 3.30
N LYS A 3 18.79 -5.34 3.64
CA LYS A 3 17.56 -4.73 3.12
C LYS A 3 17.73 -4.62 1.60
N GLU A 4 16.90 -5.31 0.84
CA GLU A 4 16.92 -5.22 -0.63
C GLU A 4 16.73 -3.76 -1.07
N PRO A 5 17.41 -3.34 -2.16
CA PRO A 5 17.31 -1.97 -2.63
C PRO A 5 15.90 -1.64 -3.12
N SER A 6 15.48 -0.40 -2.90
CA SER A 6 14.25 0.14 -3.48
C SER A 6 14.47 0.43 -4.96
N VAL A 7 13.84 -0.38 -5.81
CA VAL A 7 13.88 -0.27 -7.28
C VAL A 7 12.51 -0.60 -7.83
N ASP A 8 12.23 -0.16 -9.06
CA ASP A 8 10.95 -0.43 -9.71
C ASP A 8 10.58 -1.92 -9.61
N PHE A 9 9.30 -2.18 -9.31
CA PHE A 9 8.70 -3.51 -9.07
C PHE A 9 9.09 -4.21 -7.76
N SER A 10 9.96 -3.66 -6.91
CA SER A 10 10.22 -4.21 -5.57
C SER A 10 9.15 -3.82 -4.55
N GLU A 11 8.96 -4.63 -3.51
CA GLU A 11 8.05 -4.30 -2.41
C GLU A 11 8.50 -3.05 -1.64
N GLN A 12 9.82 -2.84 -1.53
CA GLN A 12 10.40 -1.65 -0.88
C GLN A 12 10.00 -0.39 -1.66
N TYR A 13 10.06 -0.43 -2.99
CA TYR A 13 9.67 0.71 -3.82
C TYR A 13 8.18 0.99 -3.74
N GLN A 14 7.33 -0.05 -3.81
CA GLN A 14 5.89 0.12 -3.61
C GLN A 14 5.59 0.79 -2.26
N ASN A 15 6.25 0.34 -1.20
CA ASN A 15 6.06 0.89 0.14
C ASN A 15 6.54 2.34 0.28
N GLU A 16 7.73 2.65 -0.23
CA GLU A 16 8.29 4.02 -0.21
C GLU A 16 7.43 4.98 -1.03
N LEU A 17 6.95 4.56 -2.20
CA LEU A 17 6.02 5.34 -3.01
C LEU A 17 4.74 5.66 -2.23
N ILE A 18 4.15 4.67 -1.55
CA ILE A 18 2.95 4.85 -0.74
C ILE A 18 3.22 5.85 0.41
N ILE A 19 4.36 5.74 1.10
CA ILE A 19 4.75 6.69 2.18
C ILE A 19 4.85 8.13 1.63
N GLN A 20 5.45 8.32 0.46
CA GLN A 20 5.53 9.65 -0.15
C GLN A 20 4.15 10.21 -0.54
N HIS A 21 3.24 9.35 -1.01
CA HIS A 21 1.85 9.76 -1.26
C HIS A 21 1.14 10.18 0.04
N HIS A 22 1.37 9.46 1.15
CA HIS A 22 0.80 9.82 2.44
C HIS A 22 1.22 11.22 2.89
N HIS A 23 2.49 11.61 2.70
CA HIS A 23 2.95 12.96 3.00
C HIS A 23 2.20 14.02 2.19
N ALA A 24 2.02 13.81 0.88
CA ALA A 24 1.25 14.73 0.04
C ALA A 24 -0.24 14.78 0.45
N PHE A 25 -0.83 13.62 0.79
CA PHE A 25 -2.21 13.53 1.22
C PHE A 25 -2.45 14.23 2.55
N ASP A 26 -1.50 14.17 3.49
CA ASP A 26 -1.59 14.87 4.77
C ASP A 26 -1.61 16.39 4.58
N THR A 27 -0.78 16.93 3.69
CA THR A 27 -0.84 18.36 3.31
C THR A 27 -2.22 18.72 2.77
N LEU A 28 -2.74 17.96 1.80
CA LEU A 28 -4.04 18.25 1.18
C LEU A 28 -5.22 18.06 2.14
N ARG A 29 -5.13 17.10 3.08
CA ARG A 29 -6.16 16.86 4.11
C ARG A 29 -6.19 18.02 5.11
N ASN A 30 -5.03 18.53 5.52
CA ASN A 30 -4.91 19.68 6.41
C ASN A 30 -5.42 20.98 5.76
N GLU A 31 -5.31 21.09 4.43
CA GLU A 31 -5.93 22.16 3.64
C GLU A 31 -7.43 21.95 3.36
N HIS A 32 -8.03 20.86 3.84
CA HIS A 32 -9.41 20.46 3.56
C HIS A 32 -9.73 20.28 2.06
N ARG A 33 -8.73 19.92 1.25
CA ARG A 33 -8.86 19.71 -0.21
C ARG A 33 -8.95 18.25 -0.62
N LEU A 34 -8.66 17.33 0.29
CA LEU A 34 -8.75 15.89 0.07
C LEU A 34 -9.68 15.26 1.10
N ALA A 35 -10.72 14.58 0.62
CA ALA A 35 -11.75 13.96 1.46
C ALA A 35 -11.49 12.48 1.78
N GLY A 36 -10.61 11.81 1.02
CA GLY A 36 -10.32 10.39 1.22
C GLY A 36 -9.21 9.88 0.33
N GLU A 37 -8.72 8.69 0.67
CA GLU A 37 -7.63 7.98 0.00
C GLU A 37 -8.05 6.51 -0.17
N MET A 38 -7.87 5.96 -1.37
CA MET A 38 -8.19 4.57 -1.68
C MET A 38 -7.05 3.96 -2.49
N ILE A 39 -6.40 2.93 -1.95
CA ILE A 39 -5.28 2.29 -2.61
C ILE A 39 -5.73 1.48 -3.82
N TRP A 40 -4.92 1.49 -4.88
CA TRP A 40 -5.01 0.53 -5.96
C TRP A 40 -3.85 -0.46 -5.90
N ASN A 41 -4.05 -1.77 -5.74
CA ASN A 41 -5.31 -2.49 -5.49
C ASN A 41 -5.24 -3.19 -4.13
N PHE A 42 -6.35 -3.74 -3.67
CA PHE A 42 -6.37 -4.60 -2.50
C PHE A 42 -5.44 -5.81 -2.70
N ALA A 43 -5.64 -6.60 -3.77
CA ALA A 43 -4.84 -7.79 -4.03
C ALA A 43 -4.37 -7.85 -5.49
N ASP A 44 -3.29 -8.58 -5.73
CA ASP A 44 -2.85 -8.87 -7.10
C ASP A 44 -3.94 -9.64 -7.86
N PHE A 45 -4.10 -9.33 -9.14
CA PHE A 45 -5.17 -9.91 -9.96
C PHE A 45 -4.73 -10.14 -11.41
N MET A 46 -5.43 -11.03 -12.11
CA MET A 46 -5.12 -11.36 -13.51
C MET A 46 -5.60 -10.28 -14.47
N THR A 47 -4.82 -10.06 -15.51
CA THR A 47 -5.15 -9.22 -16.66
C THR A 47 -4.86 -9.96 -17.95
N ASP A 48 -5.28 -9.41 -19.08
CA ASP A 48 -4.80 -9.84 -20.39
C ASP A 48 -3.26 -9.79 -20.47
N MET A 49 -2.70 -10.64 -21.33
CA MET A 49 -1.27 -10.74 -21.53
C MET A 49 -0.73 -9.46 -22.17
N SER A 50 0.31 -8.89 -21.56
CA SER A 50 1.01 -7.70 -22.06
C SER A 50 2.42 -7.63 -21.50
N ILE A 51 3.34 -6.99 -22.23
CA ILE A 51 4.71 -6.74 -21.77
C ILE A 51 4.76 -5.94 -20.45
N LEU A 52 3.72 -5.17 -20.12
CA LEU A 52 3.59 -4.38 -18.89
C LEU A 52 2.83 -5.11 -17.76
N ARG A 53 2.48 -6.38 -17.98
CA ARG A 53 1.61 -7.19 -17.11
C ARG A 53 2.21 -8.58 -16.93
N ALA A 54 3.41 -8.63 -16.35
CA ALA A 54 4.11 -9.87 -16.04
C ALA A 54 3.23 -10.75 -15.14
N VAL A 55 2.53 -11.74 -15.69
CA VAL A 55 1.59 -12.59 -14.93
C VAL A 55 0.51 -11.77 -14.20
N GLY A 56 -0.08 -10.78 -14.88
CA GLY A 56 -1.17 -9.96 -14.35
C GLY A 56 -0.74 -8.61 -13.77
N ASN A 57 -1.53 -8.09 -12.82
CA ASN A 57 -1.31 -6.82 -12.15
C ASN A 57 -0.82 -7.05 -10.71
N HIS A 58 0.41 -6.59 -10.43
CA HIS A 58 1.09 -6.73 -9.14
C HIS A 58 1.05 -5.49 -8.25
N LYS A 59 0.09 -4.58 -8.49
CA LYS A 59 -0.11 -3.37 -7.66
C LYS A 59 -0.87 -3.67 -6.36
N GLY A 60 -1.23 -4.92 -6.10
CA GLY A 60 -1.89 -5.30 -4.86
C GLY A 60 -0.99 -5.03 -3.66
N VAL A 61 -1.59 -4.59 -2.55
CA VAL A 61 -0.91 -4.57 -1.24
C VAL A 61 -0.94 -5.94 -0.56
N PHE A 62 -1.82 -6.82 -1.04
CA PHE A 62 -1.78 -8.25 -0.80
C PHE A 62 -1.42 -9.00 -2.09
N THR A 63 -0.82 -10.18 -1.95
CA THR A 63 -0.70 -11.13 -3.05
C THR A 63 -2.08 -11.65 -3.46
N ARG A 64 -2.16 -12.32 -4.61
CA ARG A 64 -3.40 -12.97 -5.06
C ARG A 64 -3.92 -13.99 -4.04
N ASP A 65 -3.04 -14.64 -3.28
CA ASP A 65 -3.39 -15.59 -2.21
C ASP A 65 -3.55 -14.92 -0.83
N ARG A 66 -3.73 -13.59 -0.82
CA ARG A 66 -4.01 -12.76 0.35
C ARG A 66 -2.89 -12.74 1.40
N GLN A 67 -1.66 -13.01 0.98
CA GLN A 67 -0.49 -12.78 1.82
C GLN A 67 -0.14 -11.29 1.81
N ALA A 68 0.16 -10.74 2.99
CA ALA A 68 0.45 -9.32 3.13
C ALA A 68 1.85 -8.97 2.58
N LYS A 69 1.93 -7.94 1.73
CA LYS A 69 3.20 -7.29 1.38
C LYS A 69 3.55 -6.23 2.42
N ILE A 70 4.77 -5.69 2.39
CA ILE A 70 5.20 -4.61 3.30
C ILE A 70 4.20 -3.44 3.32
N ALA A 71 3.70 -3.05 2.14
CA ALA A 71 2.74 -1.96 1.98
C ALA A 71 1.43 -2.15 2.76
N ALA A 72 0.96 -3.39 2.96
CA ALA A 72 -0.26 -3.65 3.72
C ALA A 72 -0.12 -3.24 5.20
N TYR A 73 1.06 -3.49 5.79
CA TYR A 73 1.35 -3.07 7.17
C TYR A 73 1.43 -1.55 7.31
N THR A 74 2.04 -0.88 6.32
CA THR A 74 2.08 0.60 6.26
C THR A 74 0.69 1.21 6.19
N LEU A 75 -0.17 0.70 5.29
CA LEU A 75 -1.56 1.17 5.19
C LEU A 75 -2.35 0.91 6.47
N ARG A 76 -2.22 -0.30 7.06
CA ARG A 76 -2.89 -0.64 8.33
C ARG A 76 -2.55 0.38 9.41
N ASN A 77 -1.25 0.67 9.60
CA ASN A 77 -0.81 1.61 10.62
C ASN A 77 -1.34 3.02 10.38
N ARG A 78 -1.35 3.49 9.12
CA ARG A 78 -1.92 4.80 8.79
C ARG A 78 -3.43 4.85 9.05
N TYR A 79 -4.18 3.89 8.55
CA TYR A 79 -5.64 3.91 8.67
C TYR A 79 -6.09 3.81 10.13
N LEU A 80 -5.43 2.99 10.95
CA LEU A 80 -5.71 2.94 12.40
C LEU A 80 -5.36 4.25 13.10
N SER A 81 -4.25 4.89 12.72
CA SER A 81 -3.86 6.21 13.23
C SER A 81 -4.88 7.30 12.87
N LEU A 82 -5.33 7.35 11.61
CA LEU A 82 -6.35 8.31 11.15
C LEU A 82 -7.71 8.11 11.81
N PHE A 83 -8.05 6.87 12.18
CA PHE A 83 -9.32 6.54 12.82
C PHE A 83 -9.28 6.69 14.36
N ASN A 84 -8.13 7.04 14.97
CA ASN A 84 -7.91 6.98 16.43
C ASN A 84 -8.24 5.58 17.03
N GLN A 85 -8.01 4.50 16.28
CA GLN A 85 -8.34 3.12 16.65
C GLN A 85 -7.09 2.26 16.87
N THR A 86 -6.07 2.79 17.56
CA THR A 86 -4.86 2.01 17.90
C THR A 86 -5.13 0.79 18.79
N GLU A 87 -6.34 0.67 19.34
CA GLU A 87 -6.78 -0.38 20.28
C GLU A 87 -7.74 -1.43 19.66
N LEU A 88 -7.99 -1.42 18.34
CA LEU A 88 -8.79 -2.50 17.74
C LEU A 88 -7.97 -3.78 17.57
N GLU A 89 -8.25 -4.73 18.47
CA GLU A 89 -7.95 -6.17 18.43
C GLU A 89 -6.55 -6.50 17.91
N LYS A 90 -5.57 -6.41 18.82
CA LYS A 90 -4.48 -7.39 18.81
C LYS A 90 -5.15 -8.74 19.06
N TRP A 91 -5.28 -9.54 18.02
CA TRP A 91 -5.60 -10.94 18.17
C TRP A 91 -4.37 -11.56 18.84
N ASP A 92 -4.49 -11.84 20.15
CA ASP A 92 -3.54 -12.67 20.88
C ASP A 92 -3.49 -14.09 20.29
#